data_AF-A0AA42HDG9-F1
#
_entry.id   AF-A0AA42HDG9-F1
#
_cell.length_a   1.000
_cell.length_b   1.000
_cell.length_c   1.000
_cell.angle_alpha   90.00
_cell.angle_beta   90.00
_cell.angle_gamma   90.00
#
_symmetry.space_group_name_H-M   'P 1'
#
loop_
_entity.id
_entity.type
_entity.pdbx_description
1 polymer ?
#
loop_
_entity_poly.entity_id
_entity_poly.type
_entity_poly.pdbx_seq_one_letter_code
_entity_poly.pdbx_strand_id
1 'polypeptide(L)' 'MPEERDWCLLRLDDNGNRFVMRRQLTRAEAEALARDYQARGHKQSYWAERETPRPA' A
#
# COMPACT_ATOMS: atom_id res chain seq x y z
N MET A 1 -9.67 19.88 2.42
CA MET A 1 -10.09 18.47 2.57
C MET A 1 -8.88 17.74 3.12
N PRO A 2 -8.87 17.28 4.39
CA PRO A 2 -7.78 16.41 4.81
C PRO A 2 -7.89 15.17 3.93
N GLU A 3 -6.93 14.97 3.03
CA GLU A 3 -6.83 13.72 2.31
C GLU A 3 -6.62 12.66 3.38
N GLU A 4 -7.67 11.89 3.65
CA GLU A 4 -7.70 10.79 4.61
C GLU A 4 -6.47 9.92 4.36
N ARG A 5 -5.46 10.12 5.21
CA ARG A 5 -4.19 9.38 5.21
C ARG A 5 -4.40 8.02 5.86
N ASP A 6 -5.46 7.35 5.43
CA ASP A 6 -5.92 6.06 5.92
C ASP A 6 -5.55 4.98 4.90
N TRP A 7 -4.54 5.23 4.05
CA TRP A 7 -4.05 4.25 3.09
C TRP A 7 -2.66 3.78 3.48
N CYS A 8 -2.42 2.51 3.20
CA CYS A 8 -1.15 1.84 3.38
C CYS A 8 -0.78 1.08 2.11
N LEU A 9 0.52 0.97 1.86
CA LEU A 9 1.05 0.14 0.79
C LEU A 9 1.39 -1.24 1.36
N LEU A 10 0.75 -2.27 0.83
CA LEU A 10 1.09 -3.66 1.15
C LEU A 10 1.88 -4.29 0.00
N ARG A 11 2.73 -5.23 0.39
CA ARG A 11 3.45 -6.13 -0.51
C ARG A 11 3.15 -7.58 -0.14
N LEU A 12 2.82 -8.40 -1.13
CA LEU A 12 2.81 -9.86 -1.05
C LEU A 12 4.03 -10.39 -1.79
N ASP A 13 4.83 -11.18 -1.08
CA ASP A 13 5.91 -11.94 -1.70
C ASP A 13 5.40 -13.30 -2.21
N ASP A 14 6.18 -13.98 -3.06
CA ASP A 14 5.85 -15.30 -3.63
C ASP A 14 5.62 -16.36 -2.54
N ASN A 15 6.24 -16.18 -1.37
CA ASN A 15 6.03 -17.00 -0.17
C ASN A 15 4.67 -16.77 0.54
N GLY A 16 3.80 -15.89 0.02
CA GLY A 16 2.52 -15.56 0.66
C GLY A 16 2.63 -14.59 1.83
N ASN A 17 3.82 -14.03 2.08
CA ASN A 17 4.05 -13.11 3.19
C ASN A 17 3.59 -11.69 2.83
N ARG A 18 2.67 -11.14 3.64
CA ARG A 18 2.16 -9.77 3.52
C ARG A 18 2.95 -8.83 4.43
N PHE A 19 3.51 -7.78 3.85
CA PHE A 19 4.24 -6.75 4.58
C PHE A 19 3.67 -5.38 4.28
N VAL A 20 3.47 -4.58 5.33
CA VAL A 20 3.11 -3.17 5.17
C VAL A 20 4.40 -2.38 4.93
N MET A 21 4.57 -1.90 3.71
CA MET A 21 5.75 -1.12 3.29
C MET A 21 5.68 0.32 3.81
N ARG A 22 4.49 0.92 3.76
CA ARG A 22 4.24 2.32 4.16
C ARG A 22 2.83 2.45 4.71
N ARG A 23 2.66 3.35 5.68
CA ARG A 23 1.38 3.73 6.27
C ARG A 23 1.18 5.22 6.19
N GLN A 24 -0.04 5.67 6.50
CA GLN A 24 -0.42 7.09 6.52
C GLN A 24 -0.23 7.78 5.17
N LEU A 25 -0.46 7.03 4.10
CA LEU A 25 -0.45 7.54 2.74
C LEU A 25 -1.84 8.02 2.36
N THR A 26 -1.88 8.95 1.42
CA THR A 26 -3.11 9.20 0.66
C THR A 26 -3.34 8.08 -0.34
N ARG A 27 -4.59 7.94 -0.80
CA ARG A 27 -4.95 7.01 -1.86
C ARG A 27 -4.04 7.13 -3.07
N ALA A 28 -3.84 8.36 -3.56
CA ALA A 28 -3.05 8.64 -4.74
C ALA A 28 -1.57 8.26 -4.57
N GLU A 29 -0.98 8.56 -3.40
CA GLU A 29 0.40 8.17 -3.10
C GLU A 29 0.55 6.64 -3.00
N ALA A 30 -0.38 5.95 -2.35
CA ALA A 30 -0.34 4.51 -2.21
C ALA A 30 -0.49 3.80 -3.58
N GLU A 31 -1.41 4.26 -4.44
CA GLU A 31 -1.58 3.71 -5.80
C GLU A 31 -0.38 4.02 -6.70
N ALA A 32 0.17 5.25 -6.64
CA ALA A 32 1.36 5.62 -7.41
C ALA A 32 2.58 4.76 -7.02
N LEU A 33 2.79 4.55 -5.72
CA LEU A 33 3.85 3.67 -5.25
C LEU A 33 3.60 2.22 -5.67
N ALA A 34 2.39 1.68 -5.49
CA ALA A 34 2.07 0.33 -5.91
C ALA A 34 2.39 0.10 -7.40
N ARG A 35 2.03 1.06 -8.25
CA ARG A 35 2.32 1.03 -9.68
C ARG A 35 3.82 1.13 -9.98
N ASP A 36 4.56 2.03 -9.31
CA ASP A 36 6.00 2.16 -9.47
C ASP A 36 6.72 0.87 -9.08
N TYR A 37 6.37 0.28 -7.93
CA TYR A 37 6.94 -0.98 -7.46
C TYR A 37 6.59 -2.15 -8.38
N GLN A 38 5.37 -2.20 -8.90
CA GLN A 38 4.95 -3.25 -9.83
C GLN A 38 5.63 -3.10 -11.21
N ALA A 39 5.90 -1.86 -11.65
CA ALA A 39 6.63 -1.59 -12.89
C ALA A 39 8.12 -2.00 -12.82
N ARG A 40 8.70 -2.12 -11.63
CA ARG A 40 10.10 -2.56 -11.43
C ARG A 40 10.34 -4.06 -11.72
N GLY A 41 9.30 -4.83 -12.05
CA GLY A 41 9.46 -6.18 -12.62
C GLY A 41 9.84 -7.27 -11.63
N HIS A 42 9.43 -7.15 -10.35
CA HIS A 42 9.63 -8.20 -9.35
C HIS A 42 8.41 -9.13 -9.26
N LYS A 43 8.61 -10.41 -8.87
CA LYS A 43 7.54 -11.39 -8.56
C LYS A 43 6.68 -11.04 -7.32
N GLN A 44 6.67 -9.77 -6.95
CA GLN A 44 6.04 -9.26 -5.74
C GLN A 44 4.80 -8.48 -6.16
N SER A 45 3.68 -8.74 -5.50
CA SER A 45 2.44 -8.00 -5.72
C SER A 45 2.38 -6.83 -4.76
N TYR A 46 2.13 -5.64 -5.28
CA TYR A 46 1.97 -4.42 -4.48
C TYR A 46 0.55 -3.89 -4.67
N TRP A 47 -0.13 -3.51 -3.58
CA TRP A 47 -1.43 -2.88 -3.66
C TRP A 47 -1.63 -1.86 -2.54
N ALA A 48 -2.47 -0.88 -2.84
CA ALA A 48 -2.94 0.11 -1.87
C ALA A 48 -4.15 -0.45 -1.13
N GLU A 49 -4.15 -0.38 0.20
CA GLU A 49 -5.28 -0.79 1.04
C GLU A 49 -5.60 0.30 2.04
N ARG A 50 -6.89 0.46 2.34
CA ARG A 50 -7.32 1.36 3.42
C ARG A 50 -7.03 0.71 4.76
N GLU A 51 -6.10 1.27 5.51
CA GLU A 51 -5.98 0.99 6.94
C GLU A 51 -7.16 1.69 7.59
N THR A 52 -8.23 0.92 7.86
CA THR A 52 -9.37 1.47 8.59
C THR A 52 -8.83 2.00 9.92
N PRO A 53 -8.98 3.31 10.21
CA PRO A 53 -8.65 3.80 11.52
C PRO A 53 -9.51 3.00 12.48
N ARG A 54 -8.87 2.21 13.35
CA ARG A 54 -9.59 1.48 14.38
C ARG A 54 -10.31 2.55 15.19
N PRO A 55 -11.65 2.56 15.24
CA PRO A 55 -12.34 3.51 16.10
C PRO A 55 -11.82 3.29 17.51
N ALA A 56 -11.36 4.38 18.14
CA ALA A 56 -10.85 4.38 19.49
C ALA A 56 -11.92 3.97 20.50
#